data_AF-A0A7C1A798-F1
#
_entry.id   AF-A0A7C1A798-F1
#
_cell.length_a   1.000
_cell.length_b   1.000
_cell.length_c   1.000
_cell.angle_alpha   90.00
_cell.angle_beta   90.00
_cell.angle_gamma   90.00
#
_symmetry.space_group_name_H-M   'P 1'
#
loop_
_entity.id
_entity.type
_entity.pdbx_description
1 polymer ?
#
loop_
_entity_poly.entity_id
_entity_poly.type
_entity_poly.pdbx_seq_one_letter_code
_entity_poly.pdbx_strand_id
1 'polypeptide(L)'
;MDPSSRLRGWVELGIKTGEVYNSMLSSGSSEVFIFSDKYQVAGELAFYTPGQPYTYCVNLGRRMNQYDIWGGFDRLLGQDAIFVTIGEGDMPEALEKAFESHEKESFTVKEGDRILRQYSIFRSYDFKGLEPRKTESY
;
A
#
# COMPACT_ATOMS: atom_id res chain seq x y z
N MET A 1 -26.37 8.07 -5.15
CA MET A 1 -24.89 8.02 -5.06
C MET A 1 -24.34 9.01 -6.07
N ASP A 2 -23.53 9.97 -5.65
CA ASP A 2 -22.84 10.91 -6.54
C ASP A 2 -21.61 10.20 -7.16
N PRO A 3 -21.56 10.00 -8.50
CA PRO A 3 -20.43 9.34 -9.16
C PRO A 3 -19.10 10.08 -9.01
N SER A 4 -19.13 11.40 -8.80
CA SER A 4 -17.93 12.23 -8.68
C SER A 4 -17.17 12.02 -7.37
N SER A 5 -17.83 11.44 -6.34
CA SER A 5 -17.17 11.05 -5.07
C SER A 5 -16.01 10.06 -5.27
N ARG A 6 -15.97 9.35 -6.41
CA ARG A 6 -14.87 8.44 -6.77
C ARG A 6 -13.60 9.15 -7.25
N LEU A 7 -13.69 10.43 -7.60
CA LEU A 7 -12.62 11.25 -8.17
C LEU A 7 -12.05 12.28 -7.19
N ARG A 8 -12.59 12.36 -5.96
CA ARG A 8 -12.18 13.32 -4.93
C ARG A 8 -11.47 12.60 -3.80
N GLY A 9 -10.57 13.31 -3.12
CA GLY A 9 -9.86 12.78 -1.95
C GLY A 9 -8.52 12.10 -2.24
N TRP A 10 -8.10 12.05 -3.51
CA TRP A 10 -6.85 11.39 -3.92
C TRP A 10 -5.62 12.24 -3.64
N VAL A 11 -5.75 13.57 -3.75
CA VAL A 11 -4.68 14.52 -3.39
C VAL A 11 -4.34 14.39 -1.91
N GLU A 12 -5.36 14.35 -1.06
CA GLU A 12 -5.23 14.21 0.39
C GLU A 12 -4.60 12.88 0.77
N LEU A 13 -4.99 11.78 0.09
CA LEU A 13 -4.33 10.49 0.25
C LEU A 13 -2.85 10.57 -0.14
N GLY A 14 -2.53 11.11 -1.33
CA GLY A 14 -1.15 11.22 -1.81
C GLY A 14 -0.26 12.08 -0.90
N ILE A 15 -0.78 13.22 -0.41
CA ILE A 15 -0.09 14.06 0.57
C ILE A 15 0.18 13.27 1.85
N LYS A 16 -0.85 12.61 2.41
CA LYS A 16 -0.70 11.84 3.64
C LYS A 16 0.32 10.71 3.47
N THR A 17 0.27 9.98 2.36
CA THR A 17 1.25 8.94 2.08
C THR A 17 2.66 9.50 1.92
N GLY A 18 2.81 10.69 1.30
CA GLY A 18 4.09 11.41 1.23
C GLY A 18 4.63 11.83 2.59
N GLU A 19 3.78 12.25 3.52
CA GLU A 19 4.17 12.53 4.92
C GLU A 19 4.69 11.27 5.61
N VAL A 20 3.99 10.14 5.45
CA VAL A 20 4.42 8.84 6.00
C VAL A 20 5.77 8.42 5.41
N TYR A 21 5.92 8.55 4.09
CA TYR A 21 7.16 8.27 3.37
C TYR A 21 8.35 9.07 3.90
N ASN A 22 8.20 10.40 3.99
CA ASN A 22 9.26 11.27 4.48
C ASN A 22 9.58 11.03 5.96
N SER A 23 8.57 10.67 6.76
CA SER A 23 8.76 10.29 8.16
C SER A 23 9.61 9.04 8.29
N MET A 24 9.32 7.98 7.53
CA MET A 24 10.11 6.74 7.54
C MET A 24 11.57 6.99 7.15
N LEU A 25 11.80 7.74 6.07
CA LEU A 25 13.16 8.11 5.66
C LEU A 25 13.89 8.91 6.75
N SER A 26 13.20 9.84 7.40
CA SER A 26 13.78 10.65 8.49
C SER A 26 14.09 9.83 9.75
N SER A 27 13.38 8.70 9.94
CA SER A 27 13.55 7.77 11.05
C SER A 27 14.57 6.66 10.80
N GLY A 28 15.20 6.62 9.61
CA GLY A 28 16.32 5.74 9.32
C GLY A 28 16.08 4.70 8.21
N SER A 29 14.90 4.66 7.60
CA SER A 29 14.68 3.84 6.41
C SER A 29 15.56 4.33 5.25
N SER A 30 16.34 3.45 4.66
CA SER A 30 17.22 3.79 3.51
C SER A 30 16.44 3.86 2.20
N GLU A 31 15.53 2.91 1.98
CA GLU A 31 14.66 2.82 0.81
C GLU A 31 13.27 2.42 1.26
N VAL A 32 12.27 3.11 0.73
CA VAL A 32 10.85 2.85 0.98
C VAL A 32 10.14 2.76 -0.35
N PHE A 33 9.31 1.72 -0.54
CA PHE A 33 8.40 1.64 -1.68
C PHE A 33 6.94 1.72 -1.25
N ILE A 34 6.07 2.15 -2.14
CA ILE A 34 4.63 2.25 -1.86
C ILE A 34 3.91 1.15 -2.60
N PHE A 35 2.88 0.56 -2.01
CA PHE A 35 2.04 -0.37 -2.73
C PHE A 35 0.60 -0.47 -2.22
N SER A 36 -0.29 -1.01 -3.04
CA SER A 36 -1.69 -1.25 -2.69
C SER A 36 -2.22 -2.55 -3.28
N ASP A 37 -3.26 -3.10 -2.66
CA ASP A 37 -4.00 -4.26 -3.15
C ASP A 37 -5.09 -3.90 -4.19
N LYS A 38 -5.29 -2.60 -4.43
CA LYS A 38 -6.24 -2.08 -5.42
C LYS A 38 -5.50 -1.28 -6.48
N TYR A 39 -5.70 -1.65 -7.74
CA TYR A 39 -5.12 -0.95 -8.90
C TYR A 39 -5.43 0.54 -8.90
N GLN A 40 -6.68 0.92 -8.60
CA GLN A 40 -7.08 2.31 -8.52
C GLN A 40 -6.23 3.04 -7.47
N VAL A 41 -6.13 2.52 -6.24
CA VAL A 41 -5.37 3.17 -5.17
C VAL A 41 -3.89 3.28 -5.54
N ALA A 42 -3.29 2.22 -6.09
CA ALA A 42 -1.90 2.25 -6.54
C ALA A 42 -1.66 3.33 -7.61
N GLY A 43 -2.55 3.46 -8.59
CA GLY A 43 -2.44 4.49 -9.62
C GLY A 43 -2.56 5.91 -9.07
N GLU A 44 -3.50 6.14 -8.15
CA GLU A 44 -3.71 7.45 -7.53
C GLU A 44 -2.53 7.82 -6.61
N LEU A 45 -1.96 6.85 -5.88
CA LEU A 45 -0.75 7.06 -5.07
C LEU A 45 0.46 7.42 -5.95
N ALA A 46 0.66 6.71 -7.07
CA ALA A 46 1.75 7.02 -8.00
C ALA A 46 1.63 8.44 -8.57
N PHE A 47 0.40 8.92 -8.78
CA PHE A 47 0.14 10.23 -9.36
C PHE A 47 0.23 11.37 -8.34
N TYR A 48 -0.39 11.20 -7.16
CA TYR A 48 -0.56 12.28 -6.18
C TYR A 48 0.46 12.30 -5.04
N THR A 49 1.27 11.25 -4.85
CA THR A 49 2.30 11.25 -3.81
C THR A 49 3.45 12.18 -4.22
N PRO A 50 3.78 13.22 -3.43
CA PRO A 50 4.88 14.12 -3.72
C PRO A 50 6.21 13.37 -3.91
N GLY A 51 6.99 13.77 -4.92
CA GLY A 51 8.25 13.10 -5.26
C GLY A 51 8.08 11.82 -6.12
N GLN A 52 6.84 11.41 -6.40
CA GLN A 52 6.49 10.27 -7.26
C GLN A 52 7.33 9.00 -6.98
N PRO A 53 7.36 8.53 -5.71
CA PRO A 53 8.11 7.34 -5.35
C PRO A 53 7.58 6.10 -6.09
N TYR A 54 8.45 5.10 -6.23
CA TYR A 54 8.09 3.82 -6.86
C TYR A 54 6.88 3.21 -6.16
N THR A 55 5.80 3.03 -6.94
CA THR A 55 4.51 2.55 -6.44
C THR A 55 4.11 1.27 -7.18
N TYR A 56 3.78 0.23 -6.42
CA TYR A 56 3.43 -1.09 -6.93
C TYR A 56 1.95 -1.43 -6.67
N CYS A 57 1.37 -2.28 -7.51
CA CYS A 57 0.04 -2.85 -7.28
C CYS A 57 0.20 -4.35 -7.07
N VAL A 58 -0.19 -4.86 -5.90
CA VAL A 58 -0.14 -6.29 -5.56
C VAL A 58 -1.54 -6.89 -5.72
N ASN A 59 -1.69 -7.96 -6.51
CA ASN A 59 -3.00 -8.59 -6.67
C ASN A 59 -3.21 -9.69 -5.63
N LEU A 60 -3.88 -9.36 -4.53
CA LEU A 60 -4.16 -10.31 -3.43
C LEU A 60 -5.41 -11.20 -3.67
N GLY A 61 -6.11 -11.04 -4.80
CA GLY A 61 -7.51 -11.50 -4.96
C GLY A 61 -7.78 -12.56 -6.02
N ARG A 62 -6.75 -13.13 -6.67
CA ARG A 62 -6.88 -14.30 -7.54
C ARG A 62 -5.84 -15.33 -7.14
N ARG A 63 -5.97 -16.58 -7.62
CA ARG A 63 -4.87 -17.56 -7.62
C ARG A 63 -3.59 -16.77 -7.90
N MET A 64 -2.66 -16.72 -6.93
CA MET A 64 -1.36 -16.10 -7.11
C MET A 64 -0.80 -16.71 -8.38
N ASN A 65 -0.82 -15.95 -9.47
CA ASN A 65 -0.38 -16.46 -10.76
C ASN A 65 0.93 -15.77 -11.09
N GLN A 66 1.68 -16.34 -12.02
CA GLN A 66 3.07 -15.97 -12.29
C GLN A 66 3.26 -14.51 -12.75
N TYR A 67 2.18 -13.73 -12.85
CA TYR A 67 2.18 -12.28 -13.07
C TYR A 67 2.22 -11.44 -11.78
N ASP A 68 2.06 -12.04 -10.60
CA ASP A 68 2.38 -11.41 -9.30
C ASP A 68 3.91 -11.32 -9.07
N ILE A 69 4.68 -11.93 -9.99
CA ILE A 69 6.13 -12.04 -10.04
C ILE A 69 6.65 -11.17 -11.20
N TRP A 70 6.31 -9.87 -11.25
CA TRP A 70 7.09 -8.94 -12.08
C TRP A 70 8.45 -8.70 -11.40
N GLY A 71 9.31 -9.73 -11.38
CA GLY A 71 10.78 -9.77 -11.26
C GLY A 71 11.52 -8.72 -10.42
N GLY A 72 10.85 -8.07 -9.48
CA GLY A 72 11.31 -6.85 -8.82
C GLY A 72 11.27 -6.94 -7.31
N PHE A 73 10.40 -7.76 -6.73
CA PHE A 73 10.33 -7.94 -5.26
C PHE A 73 11.62 -8.51 -4.67
N ASP A 74 12.36 -9.35 -5.42
CA ASP A 74 13.69 -9.80 -5.00
C ASP A 74 14.68 -8.63 -4.80
N ARG A 75 14.49 -7.53 -5.54
CA ARG A 75 15.28 -6.30 -5.39
C ARG A 75 14.78 -5.41 -4.26
N LEU A 76 13.57 -5.66 -3.76
CA LEU A 76 12.97 -4.96 -2.63
C LEU A 76 13.27 -5.67 -1.30
N LEU A 77 13.96 -6.82 -1.32
CA LEU A 77 14.36 -7.53 -0.10
C LEU A 77 15.16 -6.60 0.81
N GLY A 78 14.76 -6.56 2.09
CA GLY A 78 15.35 -5.69 3.10
C GLY A 78 14.90 -4.22 3.02
N GLN A 79 14.06 -3.84 2.06
CA GLN A 79 13.49 -2.50 2.01
C GLN A 79 12.26 -2.40 2.91
N ASP A 80 11.99 -1.18 3.37
CA ASP A 80 10.74 -0.86 4.04
C ASP A 80 9.66 -0.50 3.01
N ALA A 81 8.41 -0.49 3.44
CA ALA A 81 7.29 -0.24 2.55
C ALA A 81 6.15 0.51 3.22
N ILE A 82 5.32 1.14 2.38
CA ILE A 82 4.03 1.69 2.78
C ILE A 82 2.94 0.95 2.03
N PHE A 83 2.15 0.16 2.76
CA PHE A 83 0.97 -0.48 2.23
C PHE A 83 -0.27 0.38 2.49
N VAL A 84 -1.07 0.62 1.45
CA VAL A 84 -2.31 1.39 1.56
C VAL A 84 -3.47 0.57 1.03
N THR A 85 -4.54 0.46 1.82
CA THR A 85 -5.80 -0.17 1.38
C THR A 85 -7.02 0.67 1.76
N ILE A 86 -8.13 0.44 1.07
CA ILE A 86 -9.40 1.14 1.32
C ILE A 86 -10.12 0.47 2.48
N GLY A 87 -10.63 1.31 3.38
CA GLY A 87 -11.40 0.91 4.55
C GLY A 87 -10.54 0.77 5.79
N GLU A 88 -11.23 0.48 6.89
CA GLU A 88 -10.62 0.08 8.15
C GLU A 88 -10.44 -1.44 8.13
N GLY A 89 -9.20 -1.91 8.28
CA GLY A 89 -8.91 -3.34 8.29
C GLY A 89 -7.49 -3.62 8.74
N ASP A 90 -7.18 -4.89 8.94
CA ASP A 90 -5.85 -5.35 9.31
C ASP A 90 -5.03 -5.69 8.07
N MET A 91 -3.72 -5.86 8.27
CA MET A 91 -2.82 -6.29 7.20
C MET A 91 -3.24 -7.68 6.71
N PRO A 92 -3.35 -7.92 5.40
CA PRO A 92 -3.61 -9.26 4.89
C PRO A 92 -2.55 -10.25 5.37
N GLU A 93 -2.95 -11.44 5.83
CA GLU A 93 -2.06 -12.46 6.43
C GLU A 93 -0.82 -12.77 5.56
N ALA A 94 -1.01 -12.83 4.23
CA ALA A 94 0.09 -13.07 3.29
C ALA A 94 1.13 -11.94 3.28
N LEU A 95 0.72 -10.71 3.55
CA LEU A 95 1.62 -9.56 3.66
C LEU A 95 2.18 -9.43 5.07
N GLU A 96 1.43 -9.77 6.11
CA GLU A 96 1.93 -9.75 7.50
C GLU A 96 3.17 -10.63 7.66
N LYS A 97 3.18 -11.80 7.03
CA LYS A 97 4.34 -12.72 7.01
C LYS A 97 5.50 -12.25 6.14
N ALA A 98 5.26 -11.30 5.23
CA ALA A 98 6.24 -10.83 4.26
C ALA A 98 7.13 -9.71 4.79
N PHE A 99 6.90 -9.22 6.01
CA PHE A 99 7.68 -8.16 6.67
C PHE A 99 8.10 -8.62 8.07
N GLU A 100 9.12 -7.98 8.65
CA GLU A 100 9.50 -8.21 10.05
C GLU A 100 8.46 -7.64 11.01
N SER A 101 7.95 -6.44 10.73
CA SER A 101 6.93 -5.80 11.54
C SER A 101 6.13 -4.78 10.74
N HIS A 102 4.99 -4.35 11.29
CA HIS A 102 4.18 -3.30 10.70
C HIS A 102 3.48 -2.44 11.75
N GLU A 103 3.19 -1.19 11.38
CA GLU A 103 2.44 -0.25 12.19
C GLU A 103 1.30 0.34 11.37
N LYS A 104 0.07 0.23 11.89
CA LYS A 104 -1.13 0.73 11.22
C LYS A 104 -1.47 2.15 11.66
N GLU A 105 -1.89 2.95 10.70
CA GLU A 105 -2.50 4.26 10.90
C GLU A 105 -3.76 4.38 10.02
N SER A 106 -4.87 4.77 10.63
CA SER A 106 -6.13 5.02 9.91
C SER A 106 -6.18 6.45 9.39
N PHE A 107 -6.56 6.63 8.13
CA PHE A 107 -6.69 7.93 7.51
C PHE A 107 -8.08 8.11 6.89
N THR A 108 -8.79 9.18 7.28
CA THR A 108 -10.13 9.47 6.78
C THR A 108 -10.11 10.75 5.95
N VAL A 109 -10.53 10.64 4.69
CA VAL A 109 -10.75 11.78 3.82
C VAL A 109 -12.20 12.25 3.94
N LYS A 110 -12.39 13.54 4.19
CA LYS A 110 -13.69 14.18 4.39
C LYS A 110 -13.89 15.32 3.39
N GLU A 111 -15.15 15.56 3.02
CA GLU A 111 -15.59 16.74 2.28
C GLU A 111 -16.65 17.45 3.13
N GLY A 112 -16.26 18.55 3.77
CA GLY A 112 -17.03 19.14 4.87
C GLY A 112 -17.23 18.12 6.00
N ASP A 113 -18.47 17.92 6.43
CA ASP A 113 -18.82 16.96 7.49
C ASP A 113 -18.97 15.52 6.98
N ARG A 114 -18.90 15.30 5.66
CA ARG A 114 -19.13 13.98 5.06
C ARG A 114 -17.83 13.22 4.89
N ILE A 115 -17.79 11.99 5.39
CA ILE A 115 -16.70 11.04 5.09
C ILE A 115 -16.82 10.59 3.63
N LEU A 116 -15.78 10.86 2.84
CA LEU A 116 -15.67 10.37 1.47
C LEU A 116 -15.10 8.96 1.44
N ARG A 117 -14.00 8.73 2.15
CA ARG A 117 -13.33 7.43 2.23
C ARG A 117 -12.46 7.31 3.46
N GLN A 118 -12.29 6.09 3.95
CA GLN A 118 -11.32 5.73 4.97
C GLN A 118 -10.27 4.82 4.33
N TYR A 119 -9.04 4.90 4.82
CA TYR A 119 -7.91 4.09 4.41
C TYR A 119 -7.19 3.56 5.64
N SER A 120 -6.61 2.38 5.50
CA SER A 120 -5.60 1.86 6.41
C SER A 120 -4.25 1.99 5.72
N ILE A 121 -3.33 2.70 6.37
CA ILE A 121 -1.95 2.92 5.93
C ILE A 121 -1.05 2.15 6.88
N PHE A 122 -0.21 1.28 6.35
CA PHE A 122 0.72 0.49 7.14
C PHE A 122 2.14 0.90 6.79
N ARG A 123 2.93 1.26 7.79
CA ARG A 123 4.39 1.27 7.72
C ARG A 123 4.81 -0.18 7.90
N SER A 124 5.55 -0.74 6.96
CA SER A 124 5.97 -2.14 6.98
C SER A 124 7.47 -2.19 6.86
N TYR A 125 8.14 -2.94 7.72
CA TYR A 125 9.59 -2.88 7.89
C TYR A 125 10.24 -4.21 7.49
N ASP A 126 11.41 -4.12 6.85
CA ASP A 126 12.25 -5.25 6.42
C ASP A 126 11.47 -6.29 5.60
N PHE A 127 11.26 -6.00 4.32
CA PHE A 127 10.57 -6.91 3.40
C PHE A 127 11.36 -8.20 3.16
N LYS A 128 10.75 -9.34 3.47
CA LYS A 128 11.33 -10.70 3.40
C LYS A 128 10.96 -11.47 2.14
N GLY A 129 10.06 -10.92 1.32
CA GLY A 129 9.49 -11.59 0.16
C GLY A 129 8.10 -12.16 0.44
N LEU A 130 7.36 -12.44 -0.65
CA LEU A 130 6.03 -13.05 -0.57
C LEU A 130 6.18 -14.58 -0.62
N GLU A 131 5.66 -15.28 0.39
CA GLU A 131 5.61 -16.74 0.33
C GLU A 131 4.63 -17.19 -0.77
N PRO A 132 5.05 -18.08 -1.69
CA PRO A 132 4.11 -18.69 -2.62
C PRO A 132 3.12 -19.56 -1.81
N ARG A 133 1.82 -19.29 -1.96
CA ARG A 133 0.78 -20.12 -1.34
C ARG A 133 0.97 -21.56 -1.84
N LYS A 134 1.27 -22.51 -0.94
CA LYS A 134 1.30 -23.94 -1.29
C LYS A 134 -0.02 -24.29 -1.97
N THR A 135 0.06 -24.70 -3.23
CA THR A 135 -1.12 -25.13 -3.98
C THR A 135 -1.47 -26.52 -3.46
N GLU A 136 -2.54 -26.66 -2.68
CA GLU A 136 -3.17 -27.97 -2.52
C GLU A 136 -3.72 -28.35 -3.90
N SER A 137 -3.11 -29.36 -4.51
CA SER A 137 -3.62 -30.01 -5.71
C SER A 137 -4.95 -30.69 -5.33
N TYR A 138 -6.04 -30.28 -5.98
CA TYR A 138 -7.29 -31.01 -5.97
C TYR A 138 -7.29 -32.05 -7.09
#